data_AF-A0A8S1MD72-F1
#
_entry.id   AF-A0A8S1MD72-F1
#
_cell.length_a   1.000
_cell.length_b   1.000
_cell.length_c   1.000
_cell.angle_alpha   90.00
_cell.angle_beta   90.00
_cell.angle_gamma   90.00
#
_symmetry.space_group_name_H-M   'P 1'
#
loop_
_entity.id
_entity.type
_entity.pdbx_description
1 polymer ?
#
loop_
_entity_poly.entity_id
_entity_poly.type
_entity_poly.pdbx_seq_one_letter_code
_entity_poly.pdbx_strand_id
1 'polypeptide(L)'
;MKQIQKILKKADFFGIPFLQQINQKESIYQSAIGGFVTLLVFCSSLAYTIWVIYQWQTNQLSPKISNSVHISNFSLLDFNYDVVKLYFWKVDETFIDPFEEKVLLPILSYTTTNGTQITEVIQYSDRVTNEGNKFFIPKINFGTEYIDGNAFTTSQMYIQIIKCRPELLQFNETCASEETSNRFFEQPLNAIAIQITFKQINSKNGEIQSSAQEFYFQIEQPNCYTLNVFLQSNFYDIRDYFLFGPSKYKEFLNSAVIQSQTNTINYCQKAYQEEVYGLLFIAMQASQVKTIYEYPHAGDLLANIGSIVSVLFMMKYLIIVLNQYFLTKTVINEIMKMYYPQLKFIKLQKNWRRKIVGVYYNKLELDVKEYLKFYKLAQQQMKPKLSFLNLLYEVSRIYFILRSIKTRDEFRKCLSIGVKLNFLTPKESQPDSGLKSYFTQRFDNDNQLLTYEDVSIISLFEQNQVFVIEKIINDLETQNLEFYEINKVL
;
A
#
# COMPACT_ATOMS: atom_id res chain seq x y z
N MET A 1 3.89 -24.95 -33.77
CA MET A 1 3.15 -23.66 -33.84
C MET A 1 1.64 -23.79 -33.53
N LYS A 2 0.88 -24.71 -34.16
CA LYS A 2 -0.58 -24.86 -33.92
C LYS A 2 -0.98 -25.24 -32.48
N GLN A 3 -0.17 -26.05 -31.77
CA GLN A 3 -0.43 -26.39 -30.36
C GLN A 3 -0.25 -25.18 -29.42
N ILE A 4 0.82 -24.40 -29.61
CA ILE A 4 1.09 -23.18 -28.83
C ILE A 4 -0.07 -22.18 -28.97
N GLN A 5 -0.59 -21.99 -30.18
CA GLN A 5 -1.76 -21.14 -30.41
C GLN A 5 -3.02 -21.64 -29.69
N LYS A 6 -3.22 -22.96 -29.58
CA LYS A 6 -4.35 -23.53 -28.83
C LYS A 6 -4.21 -23.30 -27.32
N ILE A 7 -2.99 -23.43 -26.78
CA ILE A 7 -2.69 -23.16 -25.38
C ILE A 7 -2.92 -21.68 -25.06
N LEU A 8 -2.38 -20.78 -25.88
CA LEU A 8 -2.56 -19.34 -25.72
C LEU A 8 -4.03 -18.93 -25.79
N LYS A 9 -4.83 -19.51 -26.69
CA LYS A 9 -6.27 -19.24 -26.70
C LYS A 9 -6.95 -19.67 -25.39
N LYS A 10 -6.61 -20.85 -24.86
CA LYS A 10 -7.18 -21.32 -23.58
C LYS A 10 -6.78 -20.46 -22.39
N ALA A 11 -5.61 -19.81 -22.44
CA ALA A 11 -5.11 -18.93 -21.39
C ALA A 11 -5.76 -17.53 -21.41
N ASP A 12 -6.58 -17.21 -22.42
CA ASP A 12 -7.29 -15.92 -22.51
C ASP A 12 -8.45 -15.85 -21.50
N PHE A 13 -8.17 -15.29 -20.33
CA PHE A 13 -9.18 -14.96 -19.32
C PHE A 13 -10.05 -13.75 -19.71
N PHE A 14 -9.69 -13.01 -20.75
CA PHE A 14 -10.38 -11.81 -21.22
C PHE A 14 -11.23 -12.08 -22.47
N GLY A 15 -11.66 -13.34 -22.64
CA GLY A 15 -12.56 -13.74 -23.71
C GLY A 15 -13.91 -13.00 -23.65
N ILE A 16 -14.57 -12.90 -24.81
CA ILE A 16 -15.84 -12.17 -24.95
C ILE A 16 -16.96 -13.15 -25.28
N PRO A 17 -18.13 -13.05 -24.63
CA PRO A 17 -19.28 -13.86 -24.99
C PRO A 17 -19.70 -13.58 -26.44
N PHE A 18 -19.90 -14.64 -27.21
CA PHE A 18 -20.45 -14.53 -28.56
C PHE A 18 -21.96 -14.28 -28.46
N LEU A 19 -22.39 -13.04 -28.71
CA LEU A 19 -23.80 -12.61 -28.58
C LEU A 19 -24.77 -13.36 -29.51
N GLN A 20 -24.27 -14.01 -30.57
CA GLN A 20 -25.09 -14.74 -31.55
C GLN A 20 -24.74 -16.22 -31.53
N GLN A 21 -25.08 -16.91 -30.45
CA GLN A 21 -24.77 -18.33 -30.28
C GLN A 21 -25.40 -19.19 -31.39
N ILE A 22 -24.61 -19.53 -32.42
CA ILE A 22 -24.99 -20.52 -33.45
C ILE A 22 -24.44 -21.92 -33.10
N ASN A 23 -23.45 -22.00 -32.20
CA ASN A 23 -22.80 -23.26 -31.84
C ASN A 23 -22.64 -23.39 -30.31
N GLN A 24 -23.25 -24.42 -29.71
CA GLN A 24 -23.27 -24.62 -28.24
C GLN A 24 -21.88 -24.82 -27.61
N LYS A 25 -20.87 -25.18 -28.40
CA LYS A 25 -19.51 -25.50 -27.90
C LYS A 25 -18.57 -24.30 -27.75
N GLU A 26 -18.90 -23.13 -28.32
CA GLU A 26 -18.01 -21.94 -28.29
C GLU A 26 -18.81 -20.68 -27.92
N SER A 27 -19.19 -20.56 -26.64
CA SER A 27 -19.92 -19.38 -26.14
C SER A 27 -19.03 -18.16 -25.92
N ILE A 28 -17.71 -18.33 -25.90
CA ILE A 28 -16.73 -17.28 -25.61
C ILE A 28 -15.65 -17.27 -26.71
N TYR A 29 -15.47 -16.13 -27.37
CA TYR A 29 -14.34 -15.91 -28.26
C TYR A 29 -13.08 -15.62 -27.45
N GLN A 30 -12.07 -16.48 -27.62
CA GLN A 30 -10.74 -16.35 -27.03
C GLN A 30 -9.69 -16.19 -28.13
N SER A 31 -8.76 -15.25 -27.96
CA SER A 31 -7.69 -15.02 -28.91
C SER A 31 -6.32 -15.38 -28.35
N ALA A 32 -5.41 -15.81 -29.23
CA ALA A 32 -4.04 -16.12 -28.82
C ALA A 32 -3.27 -14.87 -28.35
N ILE A 33 -3.67 -13.67 -28.83
CA ILE A 33 -3.12 -12.40 -28.39
C ILE A 33 -3.62 -12.09 -26.98
N GLY A 34 -4.92 -12.28 -26.72
CA GLY A 34 -5.53 -12.11 -25.41
C GLY A 34 -4.84 -12.96 -24.35
N GLY A 35 -4.67 -14.25 -24.60
CA GLY A 35 -3.98 -15.12 -23.65
C GLY A 35 -2.48 -14.86 -23.49
N PHE A 36 -1.78 -14.34 -24.52
CA PHE A 36 -0.41 -13.85 -24.35
C PHE A 36 -0.37 -12.67 -23.37
N VAL A 37 -1.27 -11.70 -23.54
CA VAL A 37 -1.35 -10.53 -22.65
C VAL A 37 -1.78 -10.93 -21.24
N THR A 38 -2.72 -11.87 -21.10
CA THR A 38 -3.10 -12.44 -19.81
C THR A 38 -1.88 -13.01 -19.08
N LEU A 39 -1.08 -13.83 -19.77
CA LEU A 39 0.13 -14.41 -19.18
C LEU A 39 1.12 -13.32 -18.75
N LEU A 40 1.33 -12.29 -19.59
CA LEU A 40 2.20 -11.16 -19.26
C LEU A 40 1.71 -10.43 -18.00
N VAL A 41 0.40 -10.12 -17.91
CA VAL A 41 -0.19 -9.47 -16.74
C VAL A 41 0.02 -10.30 -15.47
N PHE A 42 -0.21 -11.62 -15.53
CA PHE A 42 0.00 -12.51 -14.39
C PHE A 42 1.48 -12.58 -13.98
N CYS A 43 2.40 -12.70 -14.94
CA CYS A 43 3.84 -12.72 -14.67
C CYS A 43 4.33 -11.39 -14.06
N SER A 44 3.90 -10.25 -14.61
CA SER A 44 4.23 -8.92 -14.06
C SER A 44 3.65 -8.73 -12.66
N SER A 45 2.42 -9.17 -12.42
CA SER A 45 1.78 -9.12 -11.10
C SER A 45 2.55 -9.96 -10.08
N LEU A 46 2.92 -11.19 -10.44
CA LEU A 46 3.70 -12.08 -9.58
C LEU A 46 5.09 -11.50 -9.28
N ALA A 47 5.77 -10.99 -10.30
CA ALA A 47 7.09 -10.35 -10.14
C ALA A 47 7.01 -9.13 -9.21
N TYR A 48 5.96 -8.30 -9.36
CA TYR A 48 5.73 -7.16 -8.48
C TYR A 48 5.47 -7.59 -7.04
N THR A 49 4.64 -8.60 -6.80
CA THR A 49 4.40 -9.16 -5.47
C THR A 49 5.68 -9.65 -4.81
N ILE A 50 6.51 -10.41 -5.53
CA ILE A 50 7.81 -10.89 -5.03
C ILE A 50 8.71 -9.70 -4.68
N TRP A 51 8.74 -8.68 -5.53
CA TRP A 51 9.54 -7.47 -5.29
C TRP A 51 9.08 -6.69 -4.05
N VAL A 52 7.76 -6.51 -3.85
CA VAL A 52 7.22 -5.84 -2.64
C VAL A 52 7.56 -6.64 -1.38
N ILE A 53 7.46 -7.97 -1.41
CA ILE A 53 7.84 -8.83 -0.29
C ILE A 53 9.34 -8.71 0.01
N TYR A 54 10.19 -8.66 -1.01
CA TYR A 54 11.62 -8.45 -0.85
C TYR A 54 11.95 -7.08 -0.22
N GLN A 55 11.29 -6.02 -0.67
CA GLN A 55 11.41 -4.66 -0.10
C GLN A 55 10.99 -4.62 1.38
N TRP A 56 9.93 -5.35 1.72
CA TRP A 56 9.47 -5.49 3.10
C TRP A 56 10.50 -6.25 3.96
N GLN A 57 10.98 -7.41 3.50
CA GLN A 57 11.95 -8.23 4.24
C GLN A 57 13.29 -7.50 4.45
N THR A 58 13.67 -6.61 3.54
CA THR A 58 14.92 -5.83 3.62
C THR A 58 14.77 -4.48 4.33
N ASN A 59 13.61 -4.21 4.97
CA ASN A 59 13.31 -2.95 5.66
C ASN A 59 13.52 -1.70 4.79
N GLN A 60 13.30 -1.82 3.47
CA GLN A 60 13.42 -0.70 2.53
C GLN A 60 12.12 0.12 2.47
N LEU A 61 11.02 -0.41 2.99
CA LEU A 61 9.77 0.34 3.17
C LEU A 61 9.85 1.19 4.44
N SER A 62 9.64 2.50 4.29
CA SER A 62 9.66 3.42 5.42
C SER A 62 8.42 3.22 6.31
N PRO A 63 8.57 3.26 7.64
CA PRO A 63 7.42 3.21 8.54
C PRO A 63 6.62 4.51 8.47
N LYS A 64 5.35 4.44 8.83
CA LYS A 64 4.54 5.61 9.15
C LYS A 64 4.99 6.11 10.52
N ILE A 65 5.34 7.40 10.59
CA ILE A 65 5.81 8.04 11.82
C ILE A 65 4.74 9.02 12.28
N SER A 66 4.29 8.89 13.53
CA SER A 66 3.39 9.87 14.15
C SER A 66 3.95 10.32 15.49
N ASN A 67 3.84 11.62 15.74
CA ASN A 67 4.33 12.24 16.96
C ASN A 67 3.16 12.84 17.73
N SER A 68 3.11 12.59 19.02
CA SER A 68 2.21 13.26 19.95
C SER A 68 2.96 13.69 21.21
N VAL A 69 2.42 14.65 21.95
CA VAL A 69 2.98 15.09 23.23
C VAL A 69 2.09 14.56 24.34
N HIS A 70 2.67 13.95 25.37
CA HIS A 70 1.96 13.48 26.55
C HIS A 70 2.77 13.73 27.81
N ILE A 71 2.13 13.58 28.96
CA ILE A 71 2.78 13.69 30.27
C ILE A 71 3.44 12.35 30.57
N SER A 72 4.73 12.38 30.87
CA SER A 72 5.50 11.19 31.21
C SER A 72 5.52 10.91 32.70
N ASN A 73 5.70 9.64 33.05
CA ASN A 73 6.12 9.21 34.39
C ASN A 73 7.60 8.75 34.41
N PHE A 74 8.31 8.86 33.28
CA PHE A 74 9.71 8.43 33.05
C PHE A 74 10.02 6.99 33.47
N SER A 75 9.01 6.11 33.58
CA SER A 75 9.20 4.80 34.20
C SER A 75 10.06 3.84 33.37
N LEU A 76 10.20 4.10 32.06
CA LEU A 76 11.00 3.28 31.15
C LEU A 76 12.31 3.95 30.76
N LEU A 77 12.58 5.16 31.27
CA LEU A 77 13.77 5.92 30.94
C LEU A 77 14.99 5.21 31.52
N ASP A 78 15.81 4.66 30.64
CA ASP A 78 17.02 3.96 31.02
C ASP A 78 18.20 4.95 31.12
N PHE A 79 18.72 5.18 32.33
CA PHE A 79 19.93 5.98 32.55
C PHE A 79 21.23 5.15 32.61
N ASN A 80 21.22 3.88 32.17
CA ASN A 80 22.40 2.99 32.16
C ASN A 80 23.45 3.37 31.08
N TYR A 81 23.64 4.65 30.80
CA TYR A 81 24.69 5.16 29.93
C TYR A 81 25.12 6.56 30.38
N ASP A 82 26.28 7.03 29.90
CA ASP A 82 26.87 8.31 30.28
C ASP A 82 26.08 9.49 29.65
N VAL A 83 24.95 9.85 30.29
CA VAL A 83 24.03 10.89 29.80
C VAL A 83 24.67 12.26 29.83
N VAL A 84 25.28 12.62 30.96
CA VAL A 84 26.00 13.89 31.12
C VAL A 84 27.44 13.54 31.42
N LYS A 85 28.37 14.20 30.73
CA LYS A 85 29.78 14.23 31.10
C LYS A 85 30.20 15.67 31.29
N LEU A 86 30.99 15.89 32.33
CA LEU A 86 31.60 17.19 32.63
C LEU A 86 33.11 17.03 32.55
N TYR A 87 33.80 17.90 31.83
CA TYR A 87 35.26 17.90 31.77
C TYR A 87 35.81 19.30 31.51
N PHE A 88 37.07 19.52 31.83
CA PHE A 88 37.77 20.74 31.45
C PHE A 88 38.28 20.59 30.01
N TRP A 89 38.01 21.57 29.15
CA TRP A 89 38.48 21.53 27.78
C TRP A 89 39.91 22.05 27.71
N LYS A 90 40.86 21.14 27.88
CA LYS A 90 42.28 21.44 27.89
C LYS A 90 42.80 21.59 26.45
N VAL A 91 42.98 22.84 26.01
CA VAL A 91 43.46 23.17 24.65
C VAL A 91 44.97 22.90 24.48
N ASP A 92 45.75 23.10 25.53
CA ASP A 92 47.20 22.93 25.55
C ASP A 92 47.61 22.09 26.78
N GLU A 93 48.58 21.18 26.63
CA GLU A 93 49.11 20.36 27.73
C GLU A 93 49.66 21.21 28.89
N THR A 94 50.11 22.43 28.60
CA THR A 94 50.63 23.39 29.58
C THR A 94 49.56 24.05 30.46
N PHE A 95 48.29 23.96 30.08
CA PHE A 95 47.20 24.57 30.84
C PHE A 95 46.89 23.78 32.12
N ILE A 96 46.55 24.52 33.17
CA ILE A 96 46.15 23.94 34.45
C ILE A 96 44.73 23.41 34.30
N ASP A 97 44.56 22.10 34.44
CA ASP A 97 43.23 21.52 34.59
C ASP A 97 42.76 21.76 36.04
N PRO A 98 41.70 22.56 36.25
CA PRO A 98 41.27 22.95 37.58
C PRO A 98 40.74 21.78 38.39
N PHE A 99 40.29 20.70 37.74
CA PHE A 99 39.75 19.54 38.39
C PHE A 99 40.85 18.55 38.78
N GLU A 100 41.91 18.41 37.98
CA GLU A 100 43.02 17.49 38.29
C GLU A 100 43.91 18.06 39.40
N GLU A 101 44.23 19.35 39.30
CA GLU A 101 45.02 20.08 40.30
C GLU A 101 44.20 20.48 41.53
N LYS A 102 42.88 20.19 41.55
CA LYS A 102 41.97 20.49 42.66
C LYS A 102 41.96 22.00 43.00
N VAL A 103 41.90 22.84 41.97
CA VAL A 103 41.56 24.25 42.09
C VAL A 103 40.04 24.40 42.24
N LEU A 104 39.28 23.66 41.42
CA LEU A 104 37.83 23.62 41.44
C LEU A 104 37.33 22.20 41.70
N LEU A 105 36.19 22.08 42.38
CA LEU A 105 35.54 20.80 42.65
C LEU A 105 34.11 20.81 42.11
N PRO A 106 33.70 19.80 41.31
CA PRO A 106 32.32 19.62 40.92
C PRO A 106 31.56 18.84 41.99
N ILE A 107 30.49 19.46 42.49
CA ILE A 107 29.66 18.95 43.56
C ILE A 107 28.26 18.70 43.02
N LEU A 108 27.74 17.51 43.25
CA LEU A 108 26.39 17.13 42.92
C LEU A 108 25.47 17.38 44.13
N SER A 109 24.45 18.19 43.93
CA SER A 109 23.40 18.43 44.93
C SER A 109 22.03 18.07 44.37
N TYR A 110 21.26 17.30 45.13
CA TYR A 110 19.86 16.99 44.84
C TYR A 110 18.94 17.78 45.75
N THR A 111 17.98 18.51 45.18
CA THR A 111 16.89 19.08 45.97
C THR A 111 15.66 18.22 45.78
N THR A 112 15.16 17.62 46.88
CA THR A 112 13.88 16.91 46.89
C THR A 112 12.72 17.87 47.15
N THR A 113 11.49 17.43 46.89
CA THR A 113 10.27 18.20 47.20
C THR A 113 10.11 18.58 48.67
N ASN A 114 10.77 17.85 49.57
CA ASN A 114 10.81 18.16 51.01
C ASN A 114 11.93 19.13 51.41
N GLY A 115 12.70 19.66 50.44
CA GLY A 115 13.79 20.60 50.66
C GLY A 115 15.07 19.97 51.22
N THR A 116 15.17 18.64 51.31
CA THR A 116 16.43 18.00 51.69
C THR A 116 17.44 18.09 50.56
N GLN A 117 18.63 18.58 50.89
CA GLN A 117 19.77 18.67 49.98
C GLN A 117 20.78 17.55 50.30
N ILE A 118 20.94 16.61 49.38
CA ILE A 118 22.00 15.61 49.45
C ILE A 118 23.13 16.11 48.56
N THR A 119 24.33 16.25 49.12
CA THR A 119 25.49 16.83 48.46
C THR A 119 26.63 15.82 48.44
N GLU A 120 27.14 15.49 47.26
CA GLU A 120 28.23 14.53 47.05
C GLU A 120 29.25 15.08 46.05
N VAL A 121 30.54 14.89 46.30
CA VAL A 121 31.59 15.23 45.33
C VAL A 121 31.58 14.21 44.20
N ILE A 122 31.57 14.68 42.95
CA ILE A 122 31.56 13.78 41.80
C ILE A 122 32.97 13.22 41.60
N GLN A 123 33.07 11.89 41.57
CA GLN A 123 34.34 11.22 41.30
C GLN A 123 34.65 11.17 39.81
N TYR A 124 35.94 11.17 39.47
CA TYR A 124 36.39 10.95 38.11
C TYR A 124 35.93 9.60 37.56
N SER A 125 35.68 9.57 36.25
CA SER A 125 35.62 8.32 35.51
C SER A 125 37.01 7.75 35.32
N ASP A 126 37.13 6.42 35.33
CA ASP A 126 38.36 5.70 34.93
C ASP A 126 38.66 5.83 33.42
N ARG A 127 37.74 6.42 32.66
CA ARG A 127 37.84 6.60 31.20
C ARG A 127 38.24 8.04 30.87
N VAL A 128 38.83 8.21 29.69
CA VAL A 128 39.16 9.51 29.11
C VAL A 128 38.30 9.80 27.88
N THR A 129 38.12 11.07 27.54
CA THR A 129 37.48 11.48 26.28
C THR A 129 38.34 11.09 25.08
N ASN A 130 37.81 11.22 23.86
CA ASN A 130 38.58 10.98 22.63
C ASN A 130 39.80 11.92 22.51
N GLU A 131 39.77 13.05 23.19
CA GLU A 131 40.83 14.07 23.25
C GLU A 131 41.81 13.82 24.41
N GLY A 132 41.61 12.76 25.21
CA GLY A 132 42.46 12.41 26.34
C GLY A 132 42.11 13.08 27.67
N ASN A 133 41.05 13.90 27.73
CA ASN A 133 40.65 14.59 28.96
C ASN A 133 39.94 13.63 29.94
N LYS A 134 40.22 13.75 31.24
CA LYS A 134 39.43 13.07 32.27
C LYS A 134 38.06 13.75 32.42
N PHE A 135 37.04 12.98 32.78
CA PHE A 135 35.69 13.50 32.89
C PHE A 135 34.92 12.92 34.09
N PHE A 136 33.89 13.65 34.50
CA PHE A 136 32.96 13.27 35.55
C PHE A 136 31.66 12.74 34.96
N ILE A 137 31.11 11.67 35.55
CA ILE A 137 29.79 11.12 35.19
C ILE A 137 28.88 11.27 36.41
N PRO A 138 28.07 12.33 36.49
CA PRO A 138 27.09 12.43 37.56
C PRO A 138 26.04 11.33 37.42
N LYS A 139 25.72 10.65 38.53
CA LYS A 139 24.65 9.66 38.57
C LYS A 139 23.30 10.35 38.60
N ILE A 140 22.62 10.40 37.47
CA ILE A 140 21.30 11.06 37.34
C ILE A 140 20.21 10.25 38.05
N ASN A 141 19.41 10.93 38.88
CA ASN A 141 18.21 10.36 39.48
C ASN A 141 17.04 11.36 39.41
N PHE A 142 16.18 11.19 38.42
CA PHE A 142 14.96 11.98 38.25
C PHE A 142 13.73 11.09 38.51
N GLY A 143 12.79 11.59 39.30
CA GLY A 143 11.48 10.96 39.50
C GLY A 143 10.32 11.91 39.17
N THR A 144 9.09 11.39 39.26
CA THR A 144 7.86 12.16 39.05
C THR A 144 6.95 12.05 40.27
N GLU A 145 6.35 13.16 40.69
CA GLU A 145 5.38 13.24 41.79
C GLU A 145 4.19 14.06 41.31
N TYR A 146 3.00 13.69 41.77
CA TYR A 146 1.76 14.35 41.39
C TYR A 146 1.29 15.23 42.54
N ILE A 147 1.27 16.54 42.33
CA ILE A 147 0.75 17.53 43.29
C ILE A 147 -0.51 18.12 42.67
N ASP A 148 -1.65 17.99 43.35
CA ASP A 148 -2.97 18.48 42.89
C ASP A 148 -3.36 18.02 41.47
N GLY A 149 -3.01 16.78 41.10
CA GLY A 149 -3.29 16.22 39.78
C GLY A 149 -2.34 16.66 38.67
N ASN A 150 -1.39 17.57 38.95
CA ASN A 150 -0.34 17.98 38.03
C ASN A 150 0.94 17.20 38.31
N ALA A 151 1.57 16.68 37.25
CA ALA A 151 2.86 15.99 37.36
C ALA A 151 4.02 17.00 37.47
N PHE A 152 4.82 16.85 38.51
CA PHE A 152 6.06 17.59 38.74
C PHE A 152 7.24 16.62 38.81
N THR A 153 8.41 17.08 38.41
CA THR A 153 9.64 16.31 38.57
C THR A 153 10.10 16.39 40.02
N THR A 154 10.23 15.25 40.71
CA THR A 154 10.48 15.15 42.17
C THR A 154 11.84 15.64 42.62
N SER A 155 12.82 15.63 41.71
CA SER A 155 14.20 15.94 42.02
C SER A 155 14.78 16.89 40.99
N GLN A 156 15.32 17.99 41.50
CA GLN A 156 16.15 18.89 40.73
C GLN A 156 17.61 18.59 41.04
N MET A 157 18.41 18.47 39.99
CA MET A 157 19.82 18.14 40.08
C MET A 157 20.65 19.40 39.84
N TYR A 158 21.57 19.70 40.74
CA TYR A 158 22.50 20.82 40.63
C TYR A 158 23.92 20.28 40.59
N ILE A 159 24.73 20.72 39.63
CA ILE A 159 26.18 20.51 39.65
C ILE A 159 26.82 21.87 39.90
N GLN A 160 27.40 22.04 41.09
CA GLN A 160 28.08 23.25 41.50
C GLN A 160 29.59 23.08 41.28
N ILE A 161 30.21 24.00 40.58
CA ILE A 161 31.66 24.06 40.42
C ILE A 161 32.14 25.14 41.37
N ILE A 162 32.72 24.70 42.48
CA ILE A 162 33.15 25.58 43.56
C ILE A 162 34.67 25.59 43.70
N LYS A 163 35.19 26.60 44.41
CA LYS A 163 36.59 26.57 44.85
C LYS A 163 36.84 25.35 45.73
N CYS A 164 37.99 24.69 45.55
CA CYS A 164 38.34 23.54 46.37
C CYS A 164 38.37 23.88 47.86
N ARG A 165 37.80 22.99 48.66
CA ARG A 165 37.71 23.08 50.11
C ARG A 165 38.21 21.78 50.75
N PRO A 166 39.16 21.84 51.70
CA PRO A 166 39.70 20.63 52.32
C PRO A 166 38.66 19.76 53.00
N GLU A 167 37.54 20.33 53.47
CA GLU A 167 36.48 19.59 54.17
C GLU A 167 35.71 18.62 53.26
N LEU A 168 35.76 18.83 51.94
CA LEU A 168 35.04 18.03 50.95
C LEU A 168 35.91 16.96 50.27
N LEU A 169 37.21 16.99 50.53
CA LEU A 169 38.19 16.08 49.96
C LEU A 169 38.29 14.76 50.74
N GLN A 170 38.78 13.71 50.08
CA GLN A 170 39.04 12.44 50.76
C GLN A 170 40.28 12.51 51.66
N PHE A 171 40.40 11.58 52.61
CA PHE A 171 41.56 11.48 53.50
C PHE A 171 42.84 11.30 52.67
N ASN A 172 43.80 12.24 52.78
CA ASN A 172 45.06 12.39 52.02
C ASN A 172 45.01 13.22 50.74
N GLU A 173 43.88 13.82 50.39
CA GLU A 173 43.81 14.78 49.29
C GLU A 173 43.96 16.21 49.79
N THR A 174 44.68 17.05 49.04
CA THR A 174 44.85 18.48 49.36
C THR A 174 44.40 19.33 48.18
N CYS A 175 43.87 20.51 48.47
CA CYS A 175 43.54 21.50 47.45
C CYS A 175 44.81 22.13 46.88
N ALA A 176 44.71 22.69 45.67
CA ALA A 176 45.76 23.48 45.06
C ALA A 176 46.25 24.61 45.98
N SER A 177 47.53 24.98 45.85
CA SER A 177 48.06 26.19 46.47
C SER A 177 47.41 27.45 45.88
N GLU A 178 47.44 28.55 46.63
CA GLU A 178 46.91 29.84 46.17
C GLU A 178 47.63 30.34 44.91
N GLU A 179 48.94 30.07 44.77
CA GLU A 179 49.72 30.39 43.57
C GLU A 179 49.21 29.63 42.34
N THR A 180 48.98 28.32 42.45
CA THR A 180 48.42 27.51 41.36
C THR A 180 47.01 27.95 41.01
N SER A 181 46.19 28.27 42.02
CA SER A 181 44.84 28.79 41.81
C SER A 181 44.84 30.13 41.07
N ASN A 182 45.73 31.05 41.41
CA ASN A 182 45.84 32.35 40.73
C ASN A 182 46.31 32.17 39.29
N ARG A 183 47.31 31.31 39.07
CA ARG A 183 47.78 30.96 37.72
C ARG A 183 46.69 30.35 36.85
N PHE A 184 45.80 29.54 37.43
CA PHE A 184 44.63 29.02 36.73
C PHE A 184 43.69 30.16 36.29
N PHE A 185 43.33 31.09 37.16
CA PHE A 185 42.42 32.18 36.77
C PHE A 185 43.04 33.21 35.83
N GLU A 186 44.37 33.32 35.79
CA GLU A 186 45.11 34.16 34.84
C GLU A 186 45.25 33.52 33.44
N GLN A 187 45.07 32.20 33.31
CA GLN A 187 45.22 31.53 32.03
C GLN A 187 44.03 31.83 31.09
N PRO A 188 44.28 31.98 29.78
CA PRO A 188 43.21 32.23 28.81
C PRO A 188 42.39 30.96 28.56
N LEU A 189 41.12 31.14 28.18
CA LEU A 189 40.23 30.06 27.72
C LEU A 189 39.97 28.95 28.76
N ASN A 190 39.66 29.34 30.00
CA ASN A 190 39.19 28.43 31.05
C ASN A 190 37.81 27.85 30.75
N ALA A 191 37.72 26.94 29.79
CA ALA A 191 36.46 26.39 29.32
C ALA A 191 36.14 25.05 29.98
N ILE A 192 34.94 24.95 30.55
CA ILE A 192 34.36 23.68 30.97
C ILE A 192 33.39 23.23 29.90
N ALA A 193 33.52 21.97 29.51
CA ALA A 193 32.67 21.31 28.56
C ALA A 193 31.66 20.40 29.26
N ILE A 194 30.42 20.47 28.81
CA ILE A 194 29.35 19.56 29.16
C ILE A 194 28.95 18.82 27.91
N GLN A 195 29.09 17.50 27.93
CA GLN A 195 28.62 16.63 26.86
C GLN A 195 27.33 15.96 27.31
N ILE A 196 26.25 16.16 26.56
CA ILE A 196 24.97 15.49 26.78
C ILE A 196 24.76 14.45 25.67
N THR A 197 24.64 13.18 26.05
CA THR A 197 24.41 12.06 25.14
C THR A 197 22.91 11.78 25.01
N PHE A 198 22.43 11.69 23.78
CA PHE A 198 21.06 11.32 23.42
C PHE A 198 21.05 9.99 22.67
N LYS A 199 19.91 9.30 22.71
CA LYS A 199 19.67 8.09 21.93
C LYS A 199 18.42 8.26 21.08
N GLN A 200 18.53 7.93 19.80
CA GLN A 200 17.43 7.95 18.85
C GLN A 200 17.33 6.60 18.14
N ILE A 201 16.12 6.26 17.70
CA ILE A 201 15.90 5.04 16.93
C ILE A 201 15.85 5.41 15.45
N ASN A 202 16.73 4.79 14.67
CA ASN A 202 16.71 4.93 13.22
C ASN A 202 15.45 4.26 12.67
N SER A 203 14.64 5.05 11.95
CA SER A 203 13.34 4.63 11.43
C SER A 203 13.43 3.55 10.34
N LYS A 204 14.58 3.34 9.71
CA LYS A 204 14.74 2.31 8.66
C LYS A 204 14.98 0.92 9.23
N ASN A 205 15.91 0.80 10.18
CA ASN A 205 16.37 -0.50 10.67
C ASN A 205 16.04 -0.75 12.16
N GLY A 206 15.50 0.24 12.87
CA GLY A 206 15.21 0.14 14.30
C GLY A 206 16.45 0.13 15.19
N GLU A 207 17.63 0.41 14.63
CA GLU A 207 18.87 0.48 15.41
C GLU A 207 18.91 1.73 16.28
N ILE A 208 19.49 1.59 17.47
CA ILE A 208 19.69 2.69 18.40
C ILE A 208 20.95 3.43 18.00
N GLN A 209 20.80 4.69 17.62
CA GLN A 209 21.90 5.59 17.31
C GLN A 209 22.10 6.53 18.50
N SER A 210 23.34 6.75 18.88
CA SER A 210 23.70 7.73 19.92
C SER A 210 24.26 8.98 19.26
N SER A 211 23.83 10.13 19.73
CA SER A 211 24.42 11.42 19.38
C SER A 211 24.81 12.14 20.66
N ALA A 212 25.79 13.04 20.57
CA ALA A 212 26.19 13.85 21.70
C ALA A 212 26.20 15.33 21.30
N GLN A 213 25.82 16.20 22.22
CA GLN A 213 25.92 17.63 22.07
C GLN A 213 26.84 18.19 23.14
N GLU A 214 27.80 19.00 22.73
CA GLU A 214 28.79 19.61 23.62
C GLU A 214 28.49 21.10 23.78
N PHE A 215 28.59 21.55 25.02
CA PHE A 215 28.39 22.94 25.41
C PHE A 215 29.57 23.39 26.23
N TYR A 216 30.05 24.59 25.93
CA TYR A 216 31.21 25.17 26.60
C TYR A 216 30.79 26.44 27.31
N PHE A 217 31.28 26.62 28.53
CA PHE A 217 31.22 27.89 29.23
C PHE A 217 32.57 28.19 29.84
N GLN A 218 32.96 29.46 29.79
CA GLN A 218 34.24 29.91 30.30
C GLN A 218 34.09 30.34 31.74
N ILE A 219 34.99 29.91 32.62
CA ILE A 219 35.06 30.34 34.01
C ILE A 219 35.98 31.56 34.12
N GLU A 220 35.48 32.57 34.81
CA GLU A 220 36.22 33.77 35.16
C GLU A 220 36.02 34.07 36.64
N GLN A 221 37.04 34.60 37.31
CA GLN A 221 36.99 34.88 38.75
C GLN A 221 35.83 35.81 39.21
N PRO A 222 35.45 36.89 38.50
CA PRO A 222 34.38 37.78 38.97
C PRO A 222 32.96 37.25 38.69
N ASN A 223 32.84 36.22 37.84
CA ASN A 223 31.57 35.80 37.26
C ASN A 223 31.20 34.39 37.71
N CYS A 224 29.90 34.17 37.85
CA CYS A 224 29.28 32.88 38.14
C CYS A 224 28.35 32.54 36.98
N TYR A 225 28.60 31.43 36.31
CA TYR A 225 27.84 31.00 35.14
C TYR A 225 26.79 29.98 35.53
N THR A 226 25.53 30.26 35.23
CA THR A 226 24.41 29.34 35.48
C THR A 226 23.89 28.79 34.16
N LEU A 227 23.87 27.47 34.02
CA LEU A 227 23.31 26.76 32.88
C LEU A 227 22.11 25.94 33.33
N ASN A 228 20.92 26.33 32.86
CA ASN A 228 19.69 25.58 33.05
C ASN A 228 19.53 24.60 31.88
N VAL A 229 19.71 23.33 32.15
CA VAL A 229 19.66 22.20 31.21
C VAL A 229 18.33 21.46 31.40
N PHE A 230 17.43 21.63 30.44
CA PHE A 230 16.14 20.94 30.41
C PHE A 230 16.22 19.74 29.47
N LEU A 231 16.24 18.55 30.04
CA LEU A 231 16.30 17.28 29.33
C LEU A 231 14.88 16.87 28.88
N GLN A 232 14.77 16.41 27.63
CA GLN A 232 13.50 15.97 27.05
C GLN A 232 13.60 14.50 26.64
N SER A 233 12.66 13.68 27.10
CA SER A 233 12.56 12.27 26.70
C SER A 233 11.62 12.07 25.50
N ASN A 234 11.86 10.98 24.79
CA ASN A 234 11.00 10.47 23.73
C ASN A 234 10.65 9.00 24.02
N PHE A 235 9.35 8.72 24.04
CA PHE A 235 8.78 7.39 24.16
C PHE A 235 8.51 6.84 22.77
N TYR A 236 9.17 5.74 22.43
CA TYR A 236 9.01 5.04 21.16
C TYR A 236 8.04 3.87 21.32
N ASP A 237 6.96 3.88 20.53
CA ASP A 237 6.02 2.76 20.33
C ASP A 237 6.32 2.14 18.96
N ILE A 238 7.05 1.04 18.96
CA ILE A 238 7.52 0.37 17.74
C ILE A 238 6.60 -0.81 17.44
N ARG A 239 5.94 -0.75 16.29
CA ARG A 239 5.00 -1.76 15.78
C ARG A 239 5.61 -2.44 14.56
N ASP A 240 6.40 -3.49 14.81
CA ASP A 240 7.19 -4.21 13.82
C ASP A 240 6.69 -5.66 13.59
N TYR A 241 5.37 -5.83 13.54
CA TYR A 241 4.74 -7.13 13.29
C TYR A 241 4.14 -7.21 11.88
N PHE A 242 4.12 -8.41 11.29
CA PHE A 242 3.56 -8.62 9.95
C PHE A 242 2.02 -8.58 9.93
N LEU A 243 1.38 -9.18 10.93
CA LEU A 243 -0.09 -9.30 11.02
C LEU A 243 -0.60 -8.73 12.33
N PHE A 244 -0.28 -9.39 13.44
CA PHE A 244 -0.65 -8.97 14.79
C PHE A 244 0.54 -9.22 15.72
N GLY A 245 0.84 -8.27 16.59
CA GLY A 245 1.91 -8.42 17.55
C GLY A 245 1.84 -7.34 18.62
N PRO A 246 2.53 -7.57 19.75
CA PRO A 246 2.67 -6.56 20.77
C PRO A 246 3.57 -5.42 20.29
N SER A 247 3.24 -4.19 20.67
CA SER A 247 4.15 -3.04 20.55
C SER A 247 5.38 -3.23 21.43
N LYS A 248 6.54 -2.82 20.91
CA LYS A 248 7.78 -2.71 21.69
C LYS A 248 7.93 -1.27 22.14
N TYR A 249 8.13 -1.08 23.44
CA TYR A 249 8.29 0.24 24.03
C TYR A 249 9.75 0.48 24.39
N LYS A 250 10.25 1.67 24.06
CA LYS A 250 11.58 2.14 24.48
C LYS A 250 11.48 3.62 24.84
N GLU A 251 12.26 4.06 25.82
CA GLU A 251 12.29 5.46 26.21
C GLU A 251 13.74 5.94 26.29
N PHE A 252 14.02 7.05 25.64
CA PHE A 252 15.36 7.64 25.59
C PHE A 252 15.31 9.15 25.74
N LEU A 253 16.43 9.74 26.15
CA LEU A 253 16.63 11.18 26.02
C LEU A 253 16.84 11.53 24.55
N ASN A 254 16.09 12.50 24.07
CA ASN A 254 16.06 12.89 22.67
C ASN A 254 16.71 14.24 22.41
N SER A 255 16.63 15.15 23.39
CA SER A 255 17.15 16.51 23.26
C SER A 255 17.40 17.13 24.64
N ALA A 256 18.21 18.19 24.66
CA ALA A 256 18.37 19.09 25.79
C ALA A 256 18.22 20.53 25.33
N VAL A 257 17.51 21.33 26.11
CA VAL A 257 17.44 22.78 25.92
C VAL A 257 18.28 23.43 27.01
N ILE A 258 19.29 24.20 26.62
CA ILE A 258 20.16 24.90 27.56
C ILE A 258 19.86 26.39 27.53
N GLN A 259 19.67 26.97 28.70
CA GLN A 259 19.56 28.42 28.91
C GLN A 259 20.70 28.86 29.82
N SER A 260 21.53 29.79 29.33
CA SER A 260 22.63 30.34 30.09
C SER A 260 22.27 31.67 30.75
N GLN A 261 22.83 31.91 31.92
CA GLN A 261 22.77 33.16 32.65
C GLN A 261 24.14 33.42 33.27
N THR A 262 24.53 34.69 33.34
CA THR A 262 25.78 35.10 34.00
C THR A 262 25.42 36.03 35.14
N ASN A 263 25.88 35.67 36.33
CA ASN A 263 25.71 36.42 37.56
C ASN A 263 27.07 36.83 38.13
N THR A 264 27.08 37.76 39.07
CA THR A 264 28.31 38.09 39.81
C THR A 264 28.59 37.01 40.86
N ILE A 265 29.87 36.75 41.13
CA ILE A 265 30.28 35.76 42.15
C ILE A 265 29.64 36.06 43.53
N ASN A 266 29.56 37.35 43.90
CA ASN A 266 28.95 37.82 45.15
C ASN A 266 27.45 37.46 45.25
N TYR A 267 26.73 37.47 44.13
CA TYR A 267 25.33 37.06 44.10
C TYR A 267 25.21 35.55 44.33
N CYS A 268 25.99 34.74 43.61
CA CYS A 268 26.00 33.29 43.78
C CYS A 268 26.43 32.87 45.19
N GLN A 269 27.41 33.54 45.78
CA GLN A 269 27.84 33.30 47.15
C GLN A 269 26.73 33.56 48.17
N LYS A 270 25.91 34.60 47.97
CA LYS A 270 24.73 34.83 48.83
C LYS A 270 23.62 33.80 48.60
N ALA A 271 23.41 33.38 47.36
CA ALA A 271 22.34 32.46 46.99
C ALA A 271 22.62 31.01 47.44
N TYR A 272 23.87 30.55 47.30
CA TYR A 272 24.27 29.16 47.54
C TYR A 272 25.14 28.99 48.79
N GLN A 273 25.48 30.08 49.50
CA GLN A 273 26.38 30.09 50.66
C GLN A 273 27.83 29.64 50.34
N GLU A 274 28.16 29.59 49.05
CA GLU A 274 29.37 28.96 48.51
C GLU A 274 29.97 29.79 47.38
N GLU A 275 31.30 29.77 47.23
CA GLU A 275 31.98 30.42 46.10
C GLU A 275 31.81 29.57 44.83
N VAL A 276 30.64 29.71 44.19
CA VAL A 276 30.25 28.97 42.99
C VAL A 276 30.66 29.74 41.73
N TYR A 277 31.56 29.18 40.94
CA TYR A 277 31.98 29.74 39.65
C TYR A 277 31.12 29.23 38.48
N GLY A 278 30.55 28.03 38.62
CA GLY A 278 29.66 27.44 37.63
C GLY A 278 28.53 26.66 38.30
N LEU A 279 27.31 26.76 37.77
CA LEU A 279 26.15 26.05 38.27
C LEU A 279 25.40 25.42 37.10
N LEU A 280 25.25 24.10 37.12
CA LEU A 280 24.45 23.37 36.15
C LEU A 280 23.17 22.92 36.83
N PHE A 281 22.06 23.55 36.48
CA PHE A 281 20.74 23.11 36.90
C PHE A 281 20.20 22.14 35.85
N ILE A 282 20.08 20.86 36.19
CA ILE A 282 19.61 19.82 35.28
C ILE A 282 18.24 19.34 35.76
N ALA A 283 17.25 19.43 34.87
CA ALA A 283 15.88 19.01 35.13
C ALA A 283 15.28 18.30 33.92
N MET A 284 14.38 17.34 34.18
CA MET A 284 13.57 16.72 33.13
C MET A 284 12.36 17.60 32.81
N GLN A 285 12.00 17.73 31.54
CA GLN A 285 10.73 18.33 31.14
C GLN A 285 9.60 17.31 31.34
N ALA A 286 8.54 17.69 32.07
CA ALA A 286 7.37 16.83 32.30
C ALA A 286 6.66 16.41 31.00
N SER A 287 6.79 17.20 29.93
CA SER A 287 6.27 16.87 28.60
C SER A 287 7.21 15.92 27.86
N GLN A 288 6.69 14.78 27.44
CA GLN A 288 7.39 13.79 26.65
C GLN A 288 6.80 13.69 25.25
N VAL A 289 7.68 13.55 24.26
CA VAL A 289 7.28 13.22 22.89
C VAL A 289 7.01 11.72 22.84
N LYS A 290 5.87 11.31 22.28
CA LYS A 290 5.57 9.93 21.91
C LYS A 290 5.72 9.81 20.40
N THR A 291 6.67 8.99 19.98
CA THR A 291 6.90 8.67 18.57
C THR A 291 6.40 7.24 18.31
N ILE A 292 5.41 7.10 17.44
CA ILE A 292 4.91 5.79 17.01
C ILE A 292 5.53 5.47 15.66
N TYR A 293 6.24 4.35 15.60
CA TYR A 293 6.75 3.77 14.36
C TYR A 293 5.89 2.59 13.96
N GLU A 294 5.09 2.78 12.90
CA GLU A 294 4.23 1.76 12.35
C GLU A 294 4.81 1.25 11.02
N TYR A 295 5.43 0.08 11.06
CA TYR A 295 5.94 -0.58 9.86
C TYR A 295 4.79 -1.16 9.03
N PRO A 296 4.92 -1.22 7.69
CA PRO A 296 3.85 -1.70 6.84
C PRO A 296 3.47 -3.15 7.16
N HIS A 297 2.20 -3.34 7.50
CA HIS A 297 1.61 -4.64 7.78
C HIS A 297 1.20 -5.36 6.50
N ALA A 298 0.89 -6.65 6.61
CA ALA A 298 0.40 -7.48 5.50
C ALA A 298 -0.78 -6.82 4.75
N GLY A 299 -1.69 -6.16 5.48
CA GLY A 299 -2.81 -5.43 4.89
C GLY A 299 -2.37 -4.26 3.99
N ASP A 300 -1.41 -3.47 4.44
CA ASP A 300 -0.84 -2.37 3.66
C ASP A 300 -0.11 -2.89 2.41
N LEU A 301 0.66 -3.98 2.55
CA LEU A 301 1.35 -4.61 1.42
C LEU A 301 0.37 -5.16 0.39
N LEU A 302 -0.66 -5.88 0.84
CA LEU A 302 -1.71 -6.45 -0.02
C LEU A 302 -2.53 -5.35 -0.70
N ALA A 303 -2.80 -4.24 -0.02
CA ALA A 303 -3.47 -3.10 -0.62
C ALA A 303 -2.63 -2.47 -1.73
N ASN A 304 -1.32 -2.29 -1.50
CA ASN A 304 -0.39 -1.78 -2.50
C ASN A 304 -0.28 -2.72 -3.72
N ILE A 305 -0.11 -4.02 -3.48
CA ILE A 305 -0.11 -5.06 -4.53
C ILE A 305 -1.43 -5.04 -5.30
N GLY A 306 -2.55 -5.07 -4.58
CA GLY A 306 -3.89 -5.09 -5.15
C GLY A 306 -4.19 -3.87 -6.01
N SER A 307 -3.73 -2.68 -5.61
CA SER A 307 -3.88 -1.45 -6.38
C SER A 307 -3.24 -1.55 -7.77
N ILE A 308 -1.98 -2.01 -7.84
CA ILE A 308 -1.25 -2.13 -9.10
C ILE A 308 -1.78 -3.28 -9.95
N VAL A 309 -2.12 -4.41 -9.31
CA VAL A 309 -2.77 -5.54 -9.99
C VAL A 309 -4.08 -5.08 -10.63
N SER A 310 -4.89 -4.29 -9.92
CA SER A 310 -6.14 -3.71 -10.45
C SER A 310 -5.90 -2.83 -11.69
N VAL A 311 -4.87 -1.97 -11.64
CA VAL A 311 -4.46 -1.15 -12.80
C VAL A 311 -4.03 -2.02 -13.99
N LEU A 312 -3.26 -3.09 -13.76
CA LEU A 312 -2.88 -4.03 -14.81
C LEU A 312 -4.11 -4.74 -15.40
N PHE A 313 -5.08 -5.10 -14.55
CA PHE A 313 -6.35 -5.67 -15.00
C PHE A 313 -7.21 -4.65 -15.75
N MET A 314 -7.00 -3.35 -15.64
CA MET A 314 -7.68 -2.35 -16.48
C MET A 314 -7.32 -2.53 -17.98
N MET A 315 -6.13 -3.06 -18.30
CA MET A 315 -5.78 -3.43 -19.70
C MET A 315 -6.73 -4.48 -20.29
N LYS A 316 -7.47 -5.23 -19.47
CA LYS A 316 -8.56 -6.11 -19.91
C LYS A 316 -9.51 -5.41 -20.85
N TYR A 317 -9.88 -4.16 -20.57
CA TYR A 317 -10.84 -3.43 -21.39
C TYR A 317 -10.34 -3.28 -22.84
N LEU A 318 -9.06 -2.94 -23.01
CA LEU A 318 -8.43 -2.82 -24.32
C LEU A 318 -8.43 -4.17 -25.06
N ILE A 319 -8.13 -5.26 -24.34
CA ILE A 319 -8.13 -6.62 -24.91
C ILE A 319 -9.54 -7.03 -25.33
N ILE A 320 -10.56 -6.71 -24.53
CA ILE A 320 -11.96 -6.92 -24.90
C ILE A 320 -12.30 -6.15 -26.17
N VAL A 321 -11.96 -4.87 -26.26
CA VAL A 321 -12.23 -4.10 -27.49
C VAL A 321 -11.53 -4.72 -28.71
N LEU A 322 -10.28 -5.19 -28.56
CA LEU A 322 -9.55 -5.89 -29.63
C LEU A 322 -10.17 -7.23 -29.99
N ASN A 323 -10.50 -8.06 -29.01
CA ASN A 323 -11.13 -9.37 -29.19
C ASN A 323 -12.47 -9.20 -29.90
N GLN A 324 -13.26 -8.16 -29.56
CA GLN A 324 -14.52 -7.83 -30.22
C GLN A 324 -14.29 -7.45 -31.68
N TYR A 325 -13.31 -6.58 -31.94
CA TYR A 325 -12.94 -6.19 -33.30
C TYR A 325 -12.52 -7.39 -34.17
N PHE A 326 -11.67 -8.28 -33.64
CA PHE A 326 -11.23 -9.48 -34.36
C PHE A 326 -12.36 -10.46 -34.59
N LEU A 327 -13.25 -10.64 -33.60
CA LEU A 327 -14.44 -11.46 -33.73
C LEU A 327 -15.34 -10.93 -34.86
N THR A 328 -15.73 -9.66 -34.81
CA THR A 328 -16.57 -9.03 -35.84
C THR A 328 -15.94 -9.16 -37.23
N LYS A 329 -14.64 -8.93 -37.36
CA LYS A 329 -13.91 -9.15 -38.63
C LYS A 329 -13.99 -10.59 -39.11
N THR A 330 -13.86 -11.56 -38.20
CA THR A 330 -13.89 -12.99 -38.53
C THR A 330 -15.29 -13.38 -39.00
N VAL A 331 -16.34 -12.97 -38.28
CA VAL A 331 -17.73 -13.29 -38.65
C VAL A 331 -18.10 -12.64 -39.97
N ILE A 332 -17.81 -11.35 -40.17
CA ILE A 332 -18.09 -10.68 -41.46
C ILE A 332 -17.38 -11.40 -42.61
N ASN A 333 -16.13 -11.83 -42.42
CA ASN A 333 -15.39 -12.56 -43.44
C ASN A 333 -16.00 -13.94 -43.74
N GLU A 334 -16.51 -14.66 -42.73
CA GLU A 334 -17.22 -15.91 -42.95
C GLU A 334 -18.56 -15.71 -43.68
N ILE A 335 -19.33 -14.68 -43.32
CA ILE A 335 -20.56 -14.31 -44.04
C ILE A 335 -20.24 -13.92 -45.49
N MET A 336 -19.23 -13.09 -45.72
CA MET A 336 -18.78 -12.72 -47.07
C MET A 336 -18.44 -13.96 -47.92
N LYS A 337 -17.80 -14.99 -47.34
CA LYS A 337 -17.50 -16.25 -48.04
C LYS A 337 -18.73 -17.10 -48.32
N MET A 338 -19.82 -16.92 -47.58
CA MET A 338 -21.10 -17.60 -47.87
C MET A 338 -21.78 -16.96 -49.10
N TYR A 339 -21.84 -15.62 -49.15
CA TYR A 339 -22.47 -14.89 -50.26
C TYR A 339 -21.60 -14.84 -51.52
N TYR A 340 -20.27 -14.81 -51.38
CA TYR A 340 -19.31 -14.80 -52.47
C TYR A 340 -18.34 -15.98 -52.33
N PRO A 341 -18.70 -17.19 -52.80
CA PRO A 341 -17.88 -18.38 -52.65
C PRO A 341 -16.48 -18.24 -53.26
N GLN A 342 -16.35 -17.40 -54.30
CA GLN A 342 -15.08 -17.09 -54.98
C GLN A 342 -14.02 -16.51 -54.03
N LEU A 343 -14.44 -15.80 -52.97
CA LEU A 343 -13.53 -15.26 -51.94
C LEU A 343 -12.74 -16.35 -51.19
N LYS A 344 -13.23 -17.60 -51.17
CA LYS A 344 -12.52 -18.73 -50.54
C LYS A 344 -11.21 -19.06 -51.27
N PHE A 345 -11.12 -18.76 -52.55
CA PHE A 345 -9.96 -19.08 -53.41
C PHE A 345 -8.98 -17.92 -53.57
N ILE A 346 -9.30 -16.73 -53.04
CA ILE A 346 -8.43 -15.56 -53.11
C ILE A 346 -7.33 -15.66 -52.05
N LYS A 347 -6.08 -15.57 -52.49
CA LYS A 347 -4.90 -15.50 -51.60
C LYS A 347 -4.41 -14.05 -51.51
N LEU A 348 -4.31 -13.56 -50.28
CA LEU A 348 -3.82 -12.20 -49.99
C LEU A 348 -2.37 -12.26 -49.56
N GLN A 349 -1.48 -11.58 -50.28
CA GLN A 349 -0.12 -11.32 -49.84
C GLN A 349 -0.07 -10.01 -49.06
N LYS A 350 0.38 -10.08 -47.81
CA LYS A 350 0.45 -8.94 -46.90
C LYS A 350 1.89 -8.67 -46.50
N ASN A 351 2.25 -7.39 -46.33
CA ASN A 351 3.54 -7.03 -45.75
C ASN A 351 3.57 -7.18 -44.22
N TRP A 352 4.73 -6.91 -43.61
CA TRP A 352 4.91 -6.93 -42.15
C TRP A 352 3.98 -5.95 -41.40
N ARG A 353 3.56 -4.84 -42.03
CA ARG A 353 2.55 -3.89 -41.53
C ARG A 353 1.11 -4.33 -41.81
N ARG A 354 0.89 -5.57 -42.25
CA ARG A 354 -0.43 -6.15 -42.63
C ARG A 354 -1.16 -5.45 -43.79
N LYS A 355 -0.51 -4.56 -44.55
CA LYS A 355 -1.09 -3.99 -45.78
C LYS A 355 -1.09 -5.05 -46.90
N ILE A 356 -2.18 -5.11 -47.66
CA ILE A 356 -2.30 -6.02 -48.81
C ILE A 356 -1.44 -5.45 -49.94
N VAL A 357 -0.43 -6.21 -50.37
CA VAL A 357 0.52 -5.83 -51.42
C VAL A 357 0.19 -6.54 -52.74
N GLY A 358 -0.40 -7.74 -52.67
CA GLY A 358 -0.83 -8.50 -53.85
C GLY A 358 -2.06 -9.36 -53.55
N VAL A 359 -2.90 -9.53 -54.57
CA VAL A 359 -4.13 -10.33 -54.50
C VAL A 359 -4.13 -11.32 -55.65
N TYR A 360 -4.24 -12.61 -55.34
CA TYR A 360 -4.20 -13.67 -56.35
C TYR A 360 -5.46 -14.50 -56.34
N TYR A 361 -6.07 -14.71 -57.50
CA TYR A 361 -7.15 -15.66 -57.71
C TYR A 361 -6.68 -16.77 -58.65
N ASN A 362 -6.59 -18.00 -58.16
CA ASN A 362 -6.11 -19.16 -58.94
C ASN A 362 -4.80 -18.89 -59.72
N LYS A 363 -3.84 -18.19 -59.09
CA LYS A 363 -2.53 -17.77 -59.65
C LYS A 363 -2.55 -16.57 -60.60
N LEU A 364 -3.71 -16.00 -60.92
CA LEU A 364 -3.82 -14.72 -61.64
C LEU A 364 -3.74 -13.57 -60.65
N GLU A 365 -2.92 -12.57 -60.96
CA GLU A 365 -2.82 -11.33 -60.17
C GLU A 365 -4.02 -10.44 -60.49
N LEU A 366 -4.72 -10.02 -59.44
CA LEU A 366 -5.85 -9.10 -59.52
C LEU A 366 -5.38 -7.68 -59.16
N ASP A 367 -6.01 -6.66 -59.73
CA ASP A 367 -5.76 -5.29 -59.32
C ASP A 367 -6.13 -5.10 -57.84
N VAL A 368 -5.13 -4.75 -57.04
CA VAL A 368 -5.23 -4.51 -55.61
C VAL A 368 -6.20 -3.37 -55.32
N LYS A 369 -6.26 -2.32 -56.16
CA LYS A 369 -7.14 -1.17 -55.94
C LYS A 369 -8.60 -1.53 -56.12
N GLU A 370 -8.94 -2.21 -57.21
CA GLU A 370 -10.30 -2.68 -57.46
C GLU A 370 -10.76 -3.69 -56.41
N TYR A 371 -9.90 -4.64 -56.04
CA TYR A 371 -10.21 -5.60 -54.99
C TYR A 371 -10.49 -4.91 -53.64
N LEU A 372 -9.68 -3.92 -53.25
CA LEU A 372 -9.90 -3.18 -52.01
C LEU A 372 -11.23 -2.40 -52.03
N LYS A 373 -11.60 -1.82 -53.18
CA LYS A 373 -12.88 -1.13 -53.36
C LYS A 373 -14.05 -2.10 -53.21
N PHE A 374 -14.00 -3.24 -53.90
CA PHE A 374 -14.98 -4.31 -53.78
C PHE A 374 -15.08 -4.82 -52.33
N TYR A 375 -13.94 -5.15 -51.72
CA TYR A 375 -13.89 -5.68 -50.36
C TYR A 375 -14.51 -4.72 -49.34
N LYS A 376 -14.26 -3.41 -49.48
CA LYS A 376 -14.85 -2.39 -48.60
C LYS A 376 -16.36 -2.30 -48.77
N LEU A 377 -16.86 -2.32 -50.01
CA LEU A 377 -18.31 -2.30 -50.31
C LEU A 377 -19.00 -3.56 -49.78
N ALA A 378 -18.45 -4.74 -50.08
CA ALA A 378 -18.98 -6.00 -49.58
C ALA A 378 -18.96 -6.05 -48.04
N GLN A 379 -17.91 -5.54 -47.40
CA GLN A 379 -17.84 -5.46 -45.94
C GLN A 379 -18.91 -4.51 -45.37
N GLN A 380 -19.16 -3.37 -46.02
CA GLN A 380 -20.22 -2.43 -45.62
C GLN A 380 -21.61 -3.06 -45.75
N GLN A 381 -21.87 -3.83 -46.81
CA GLN A 381 -23.13 -4.53 -47.02
C GLN A 381 -23.34 -5.72 -46.05
N MET A 382 -22.27 -6.42 -45.65
CA MET A 382 -22.39 -7.59 -44.75
C MET A 382 -22.50 -7.23 -43.27
N LYS A 383 -22.02 -6.05 -42.85
CA LYS A 383 -22.18 -5.55 -41.47
C LYS A 383 -23.63 -5.51 -40.98
N PRO A 384 -24.58 -4.87 -41.68
CA PRO A 384 -25.99 -4.81 -41.25
C PRO A 384 -26.66 -6.19 -41.29
N LYS A 385 -26.20 -7.10 -42.15
CA LYS A 385 -26.73 -8.48 -42.22
C LYS A 385 -26.48 -9.31 -40.97
N LEU A 386 -25.51 -8.89 -40.16
CA LEU A 386 -25.18 -9.46 -38.85
C LEU A 386 -26.13 -8.97 -37.76
N SER A 387 -27.06 -8.05 -38.03
CA SER A 387 -28.03 -7.61 -37.02
C SER A 387 -29.03 -8.72 -36.69
N PHE A 388 -29.41 -8.84 -35.42
CA PHE A 388 -30.46 -9.76 -34.97
C PHE A 388 -31.77 -9.54 -35.74
N LEU A 389 -32.11 -8.28 -36.03
CA LEU A 389 -33.29 -7.92 -36.82
C LEU A 389 -33.23 -8.50 -38.24
N ASN A 390 -32.06 -8.44 -38.87
CA ASN A 390 -31.89 -8.97 -40.23
C ASN A 390 -31.92 -10.51 -40.24
N LEU A 391 -31.32 -11.16 -39.23
CA LEU A 391 -31.42 -12.61 -39.07
C LEU A 391 -32.87 -13.06 -38.87
N LEU A 392 -33.62 -12.35 -38.02
CA LEU A 392 -35.05 -12.62 -37.81
C LEU A 392 -35.84 -12.47 -39.11
N TYR A 393 -35.60 -11.39 -39.85
CA TYR A 393 -36.24 -11.13 -41.14
C TYR A 393 -35.95 -12.23 -42.17
N GLU A 394 -34.70 -12.66 -42.32
CA GLU A 394 -34.34 -13.74 -43.25
C GLU A 394 -34.98 -15.07 -42.85
N VAL A 395 -35.03 -15.39 -41.55
CA VAL A 395 -35.76 -16.57 -41.05
C VAL A 395 -37.25 -16.46 -41.35
N SER A 396 -37.87 -15.29 -41.14
CA SER A 396 -39.26 -15.03 -41.49
C SER A 396 -39.51 -15.20 -42.99
N ARG A 397 -38.61 -14.70 -43.84
CA ARG A 397 -38.70 -14.85 -45.29
C ARG A 397 -38.61 -16.31 -45.72
N ILE A 398 -37.68 -17.08 -45.17
CA ILE A 398 -37.60 -18.53 -45.39
C ILE A 398 -38.88 -19.21 -44.92
N TYR A 399 -39.42 -18.83 -43.77
CA TYR A 399 -40.69 -19.34 -43.26
C TYR A 399 -41.85 -19.05 -44.22
N PHE A 400 -41.95 -17.84 -44.76
CA PHE A 400 -42.98 -17.49 -45.76
C PHE A 400 -42.83 -18.29 -47.05
N ILE A 401 -41.59 -18.46 -47.55
CA ILE A 401 -41.32 -19.28 -48.74
C ILE A 401 -41.72 -20.74 -48.48
N LEU A 402 -41.28 -21.32 -47.36
CA LEU A 402 -41.64 -22.69 -47.01
C LEU A 402 -43.16 -22.83 -46.88
N ARG A 403 -43.86 -21.87 -46.25
CA ARG A 403 -45.32 -21.82 -46.14
C ARG A 403 -46.03 -21.74 -47.48
N SER A 404 -45.40 -21.14 -48.49
CA SER A 404 -45.94 -21.07 -49.85
C SER A 404 -45.80 -22.39 -50.62
N ILE A 405 -44.83 -23.23 -50.27
CA ILE A 405 -44.51 -24.48 -50.95
C ILE A 405 -45.18 -25.69 -50.28
N LYS A 406 -45.41 -25.61 -48.97
CA LYS A 406 -45.89 -26.73 -48.15
C LYS A 406 -47.26 -26.46 -47.55
N THR A 407 -48.06 -27.51 -47.47
CA THR A 407 -49.38 -27.45 -46.85
C THR A 407 -49.26 -27.26 -45.33
N ARG A 408 -50.28 -26.64 -44.71
CA ARG A 408 -50.31 -26.42 -43.25
C ARG A 408 -50.10 -27.71 -42.46
N ASP A 409 -50.57 -28.84 -42.97
CA ASP A 409 -50.47 -30.13 -42.29
C ASP A 409 -49.06 -30.73 -42.35
N GLU A 410 -48.29 -30.50 -43.41
CA GLU A 410 -46.88 -30.87 -43.46
C GLU A 410 -46.03 -30.06 -42.46
N PHE A 411 -46.34 -28.77 -42.29
CA PHE A 411 -45.70 -27.95 -41.26
C PHE A 411 -46.05 -28.40 -39.85
N ARG A 412 -47.32 -28.72 -39.59
CA ARG A 412 -47.75 -29.28 -38.30
C ARG A 412 -47.04 -30.60 -38.03
N LYS A 413 -46.88 -31.47 -39.03
CA LYS A 413 -46.08 -32.69 -38.92
C LYS A 413 -44.62 -32.37 -38.57
N CYS A 414 -43.96 -31.45 -39.26
CA CYS A 414 -42.58 -31.04 -38.93
C CYS A 414 -42.42 -30.42 -37.54
N LEU A 415 -43.35 -29.56 -37.12
CA LEU A 415 -43.35 -28.96 -35.78
C LEU A 415 -43.70 -29.97 -34.69
N SER A 416 -44.51 -30.99 -35.00
CA SER A 416 -44.82 -32.10 -34.10
C SER A 416 -43.68 -33.10 -33.96
N ILE A 417 -42.69 -33.10 -34.87
CA ILE A 417 -41.36 -33.68 -34.66
C ILE A 417 -40.57 -32.72 -33.75
N GLY A 418 -41.13 -32.38 -32.60
CA GLY A 418 -40.41 -31.66 -31.56
C GLY A 418 -39.30 -32.55 -30.99
N VAL A 419 -38.35 -31.93 -30.29
CA VAL A 419 -37.40 -32.66 -29.43
C VAL A 419 -38.22 -33.41 -28.37
N LYS A 420 -38.30 -34.74 -28.45
CA LYS A 420 -38.96 -35.54 -27.42
C LYS A 420 -38.30 -35.24 -26.07
N LEU A 421 -39.10 -34.86 -25.08
CA LEU A 421 -38.65 -34.77 -23.69
C LEU A 421 -38.31 -36.18 -23.20
N ASN A 422 -37.05 -36.60 -23.40
CA ASN A 422 -36.55 -37.91 -23.01
C ASN A 422 -36.57 -38.18 -21.48
N PHE A 423 -37.11 -37.26 -20.68
CA PHE A 423 -37.32 -37.46 -19.25
C PHE A 423 -38.61 -38.24 -18.93
N LEU A 424 -39.50 -38.43 -19.92
CA LEU A 424 -40.76 -39.15 -19.76
C LEU A 424 -40.72 -40.60 -20.25
N THR A 425 -39.56 -41.14 -20.65
CA THR A 425 -39.43 -42.60 -20.72
C THR A 425 -39.47 -43.14 -19.29
N PRO A 426 -40.52 -43.87 -18.86
CA PRO A 426 -40.45 -44.59 -17.60
C PRO A 426 -39.20 -45.46 -17.66
N LYS A 427 -38.36 -45.39 -16.63
CA LYS A 427 -37.27 -46.37 -16.45
C LYS A 427 -37.89 -47.73 -16.69
N GLU A 428 -37.50 -48.41 -17.77
CA GLU A 428 -37.68 -49.84 -17.89
C GLU A 428 -36.95 -50.45 -16.70
N SER A 429 -37.72 -50.72 -15.66
CA SER A 429 -37.32 -51.57 -14.56
C SER A 429 -36.96 -52.92 -15.18
N GLN A 430 -35.67 -53.25 -15.13
CA GLN A 430 -35.22 -54.62 -15.28
C GLN A 430 -36.06 -55.51 -14.33
N PRO A 431 -36.56 -56.66 -14.80
CA PRO A 431 -37.31 -57.57 -13.95
C PRO A 431 -36.31 -58.36 -13.12
N ASP A 432 -35.95 -57.84 -11.94
CA ASP A 432 -35.44 -58.70 -10.88
C ASP A 432 -36.63 -59.33 -10.16
N SER A 433 -36.68 -60.64 -10.30
CA SER A 433 -37.57 -61.57 -9.66
C SER A 433 -37.56 -61.45 -8.14
N GLY A 434 -38.74 -61.45 -7.52
CA GLY A 434 -38.93 -62.07 -6.21
C GLY A 434 -39.70 -61.26 -5.17
N LEU A 435 -40.91 -61.75 -4.88
CA LEU A 435 -41.63 -61.65 -3.59
C LEU A 435 -42.40 -60.36 -3.25
N LYS A 436 -43.69 -60.41 -3.62
CA LYS A 436 -44.90 -60.12 -2.83
C LYS A 436 -44.78 -59.17 -1.62
N SER A 437 -45.51 -58.06 -1.69
CA SER A 437 -46.49 -57.72 -0.64
C SER A 437 -47.65 -56.91 -1.21
N TYR A 438 -48.87 -57.39 -0.95
CA TYR A 438 -50.13 -56.69 -1.17
C TYR A 438 -50.20 -55.42 -0.30
N PHE A 439 -50.56 -54.28 -0.88
CA PHE A 439 -51.52 -53.33 -0.28
C PHE A 439 -52.07 -52.40 -1.38
N THR A 440 -53.38 -52.45 -1.54
CA THR A 440 -54.22 -51.52 -2.30
C THR A 440 -54.35 -50.17 -1.59
N GLN A 441 -54.34 -49.04 -2.32
CA GLN A 441 -55.47 -48.09 -2.47
C GLN A 441 -55.04 -46.71 -3.01
N ARG A 442 -55.75 -46.30 -4.08
CA ARG A 442 -56.26 -44.95 -4.44
C ARG A 442 -55.38 -43.73 -4.13
N PHE A 443 -54.98 -43.03 -5.19
CA PHE A 443 -55.33 -41.61 -5.37
C PHE A 443 -55.58 -41.33 -6.87
N ASP A 444 -56.68 -40.63 -7.10
CA ASP A 444 -57.23 -40.16 -8.36
C ASP A 444 -56.38 -39.09 -9.07
N ASN A 445 -56.69 -38.91 -10.37
CA ASN A 445 -56.76 -37.65 -11.13
C ASN A 445 -55.66 -36.59 -10.96
N ASP A 446 -54.86 -36.41 -12.03
CA ASP A 446 -54.92 -35.20 -12.87
C ASP A 446 -53.84 -35.27 -13.97
N ASN A 447 -54.18 -35.88 -15.10
CA ASN A 447 -53.48 -35.60 -16.36
C ASN A 447 -54.30 -34.54 -17.10
N GLN A 448 -54.05 -33.26 -16.77
CA GLN A 448 -54.53 -32.13 -17.55
C GLN A 448 -53.93 -32.21 -18.96
N LEU A 449 -54.70 -32.74 -19.90
CA LEU A 449 -54.50 -32.46 -21.32
C LEU A 449 -54.93 -31.00 -21.55
N LEU A 450 -53.98 -30.16 -21.92
CA LEU A 450 -54.27 -28.79 -22.38
C LEU A 450 -55.29 -28.86 -23.53
N THR A 451 -56.43 -28.22 -23.32
CA THR A 451 -57.55 -28.18 -24.27
C THR A 451 -57.35 -27.05 -25.28
N TYR A 452 -58.10 -27.09 -26.38
CA TYR A 452 -58.02 -26.12 -27.49
C TYR A 452 -58.21 -24.64 -27.05
N GLU A 453 -58.79 -24.40 -25.88
CA GLU A 453 -58.99 -23.07 -25.29
C GLU A 453 -57.73 -22.54 -24.58
N ASP A 454 -56.83 -23.40 -24.09
CA ASP A 454 -55.61 -22.96 -23.41
C ASP A 454 -54.56 -22.43 -24.40
N VAL A 455 -54.60 -22.90 -25.65
CA VAL A 455 -53.72 -22.44 -26.74
C VAL A 455 -54.17 -21.10 -27.30
N SER A 456 -55.46 -20.75 -27.22
CA SER A 456 -55.96 -19.43 -27.65
C SER A 456 -55.70 -18.35 -26.60
N ILE A 457 -55.65 -18.70 -25.30
CA ILE A 457 -55.33 -17.76 -24.22
C ILE A 457 -53.86 -17.29 -24.28
N ILE A 458 -52.92 -18.13 -24.72
CA ILE A 458 -51.50 -17.75 -24.90
C ILE A 458 -51.31 -16.78 -26.09
N SER A 459 -52.30 -16.66 -26.98
CA SER A 459 -52.25 -15.76 -28.15
C SER A 459 -52.83 -14.35 -27.91
N LEU A 460 -53.31 -14.04 -26.70
CA LEU A 460 -53.80 -12.69 -26.35
C LEU A 460 -52.69 -11.85 -25.70
N PHE A 461 -51.80 -11.30 -26.54
CA PHE A 461 -50.95 -10.16 -26.21
C PHE A 461 -51.39 -8.92 -27.01
N GLU A 462 -52.69 -8.65 -27.02
CA GLU A 462 -53.28 -7.42 -27.56
C GLU A 462 -53.95 -6.64 -26.43
N GLN A 463 -53.20 -5.78 -25.75
CA GLN A 463 -53.78 -4.57 -25.12
C GLN A 463 -52.78 -3.46 -24.73
N ASN A 464 -51.46 -3.63 -24.92
CA ASN A 464 -50.48 -2.55 -24.68
C ASN A 464 -49.81 -2.00 -25.96
N GLN A 465 -50.27 -2.36 -27.16
CA GLN A 465 -49.62 -1.94 -28.41
C GLN A 465 -50.06 -0.57 -28.95
N VAL A 466 -51.17 0.00 -28.50
CA VAL A 466 -51.70 1.23 -29.12
C VAL A 466 -50.84 2.47 -28.83
N PHE A 467 -50.09 2.53 -27.72
CA PHE A 467 -49.26 3.70 -27.40
C PHE A 467 -47.82 3.64 -27.94
N VAL A 468 -47.37 2.48 -28.40
CA VAL A 468 -46.00 2.28 -28.92
C VAL A 468 -45.97 2.35 -30.46
N ILE A 469 -47.08 2.05 -31.12
CA ILE A 469 -47.19 2.03 -32.59
C ILE A 469 -47.04 3.43 -33.20
N GLU A 470 -47.58 4.50 -32.60
CA GLU A 470 -47.46 5.86 -33.17
C GLU A 470 -46.02 6.42 -33.14
N LYS A 471 -45.19 6.00 -32.18
CA LYS A 471 -43.79 6.43 -32.11
C LYS A 471 -42.87 5.63 -33.05
N ILE A 472 -43.26 4.39 -33.37
CA ILE A 472 -42.53 3.50 -34.29
C ILE A 472 -42.86 3.82 -35.76
N ILE A 473 -44.06 4.30 -36.09
CA ILE A 473 -44.45 4.63 -37.47
C ILE A 473 -43.62 5.79 -38.04
N ASN A 474 -43.34 6.83 -37.25
CA ASN A 474 -42.54 7.97 -37.72
C ASN A 474 -41.04 7.64 -37.89
N ASP A 475 -40.49 6.70 -37.12
CA ASP A 475 -39.10 6.23 -37.29
C ASP A 475 -38.96 5.18 -38.42
N LEU A 476 -40.05 4.48 -38.78
CA LEU A 476 -40.07 3.49 -39.87
C LEU A 476 -40.09 4.11 -41.26
N GLU A 477 -40.75 5.26 -41.47
CA GLU A 477 -40.81 5.89 -42.80
C GLU A 477 -39.44 6.42 -43.27
N THR A 478 -38.59 6.84 -42.34
CA THR A 478 -37.21 7.26 -42.65
C THR A 478 -36.23 6.09 -42.80
N GLN A 479 -36.46 4.95 -42.11
CA GLN A 479 -35.62 3.74 -42.22
C GLN A 479 -36.00 2.81 -43.39
N ASN A 480 -37.27 2.80 -43.83
CA ASN A 480 -37.73 1.95 -44.93
C ASN A 480 -37.12 2.31 -46.30
N LEU A 481 -36.77 3.59 -46.52
CA LEU A 481 -36.08 4.05 -47.73
C LEU A 481 -34.63 3.57 -47.80
N GLU A 482 -33.91 3.50 -46.67
CA GLU A 482 -32.55 2.93 -46.62
C GLU A 482 -32.57 1.39 -46.70
N PHE A 483 -33.58 0.74 -46.11
CA PHE A 483 -33.68 -0.73 -46.02
C PHE A 483 -33.81 -1.44 -47.38
N TYR A 484 -34.62 -0.90 -48.30
CA TYR A 484 -34.79 -1.47 -49.65
C TYR A 484 -33.54 -1.30 -50.53
N GLU A 485 -32.86 -0.16 -50.41
CA GLU A 485 -31.58 0.10 -51.09
C GLU A 485 -30.47 -0.85 -50.59
N ILE A 486 -30.41 -1.13 -49.27
CA ILE A 486 -29.41 -2.02 -48.65
C ILE A 486 -29.56 -3.48 -49.10
N ASN A 487 -30.77 -3.93 -49.42
CA ASN A 487 -31.07 -5.32 -49.79
C ASN A 487 -31.23 -5.55 -51.30
N LYS A 488 -31.01 -4.53 -52.12
CA LYS A 488 -31.00 -4.68 -53.58
C LYS A 488 -29.72 -5.41 -54.00
N VAL A 489 -29.88 -6.62 -54.53
CA VAL A 489 -28.79 -7.32 -55.22
C VAL A 489 -28.68 -6.70 -56.61
N LEU A 490 -27.51 -6.13 -56.93
CA LEU A 490 -27.11 -5.79 -58.31
C LEU A 490 -26.51 -7.02 -59.00
#